data_AF-H6UFC7-F1
#
_entry.id   AF-H6UFC7-F1
#
_cell.length_a   1.000
_cell.length_b   1.000
_cell.length_c   1.000
_cell.angle_alpha   90.00
_cell.angle_beta   90.00
_cell.angle_gamma   90.00
#
_symmetry.space_group_name_H-M   'P 1'
#
loop_
_entity.id
_entity.type
_entity.pdbx_description
1 polymer ?
#
loop_
_entity_poly.entity_id
_entity_poly.type
_entity_poly.pdbx_seq_one_letter_code
_entity_poly.pdbx_strand_id
1 'polypeptide(L)'
;FNNILRRQIGTRSPTVEYISSHQHILFMLLKGYESAQVALHCGIMLRECVRHEPLAKTVLYSEHFADFFKYVEMSTFDIASDAFATFKDLLTRHKLVVAEFLEQNYDSIFDEYEKLLHSENYVTKRQSLKLLGELLLDRHNFPIMTKYISKPENLKLMMNLLRDKSPNIQFEAFHVF
;
A
#
# COMPACT_ATOMS: atom_id res chain seq x y z
N PHE A 1 -22.82 -0.83 -5.60
CA PHE A 1 -21.92 -0.15 -4.64
C PHE A 1 -21.21 1.07 -5.26
N ASN A 2 -20.32 0.89 -6.23
CA ASN A 2 -19.48 2.00 -6.76
C ASN A 2 -20.29 3.22 -7.26
N ASN A 3 -21.42 2.99 -7.94
CA ASN A 3 -22.31 4.07 -8.40
C ASN A 3 -22.85 4.95 -7.27
N ILE A 4 -23.29 4.34 -6.16
CA ILE A 4 -23.82 5.10 -5.02
C ILE A 4 -22.69 5.78 -4.24
N LEU A 5 -21.49 5.21 -4.20
CA LEU A 5 -20.33 5.81 -3.54
C LEU A 5 -19.91 7.12 -4.20
N ARG A 6 -19.94 7.17 -5.53
CA ARG A 6 -19.61 8.37 -6.32
C ARG A 6 -20.73 9.41 -6.37
N ARG A 7 -21.90 9.14 -5.78
CA ARG A 7 -23.03 10.07 -5.78
C ARG A 7 -22.70 11.31 -4.95
N GLN A 8 -22.91 12.48 -5.55
CA GLN A 8 -22.76 13.78 -4.89
C GLN A 8 -24.10 14.51 -4.78
N ILE A 9 -24.25 15.29 -3.72
CA ILE A 9 -25.35 16.25 -3.54
C ILE A 9 -24.70 17.60 -3.20
N GLY A 10 -24.60 18.47 -4.19
CA GLY A 10 -23.75 19.66 -4.10
C GLY A 10 -22.28 19.25 -3.95
N THR A 11 -21.59 19.78 -2.93
CA THR A 11 -20.20 19.43 -2.59
C THR A 11 -20.10 18.21 -1.67
N ARG A 12 -21.23 17.70 -1.17
CA ARG A 12 -21.26 16.57 -0.23
C ARG A 12 -21.25 15.24 -0.95
N SER A 13 -20.63 14.25 -0.32
CA SER A 13 -20.62 12.85 -0.76
C SER A 13 -21.35 12.00 0.30
N PRO A 14 -22.69 11.89 0.26
CA PRO A 14 -23.46 11.29 1.35
C PRO A 14 -23.05 9.85 1.69
N THR A 15 -22.68 9.07 0.67
CA THR A 15 -22.24 7.68 0.86
C THR A 15 -20.86 7.62 1.54
N VAL A 16 -19.98 8.57 1.26
CA VAL A 16 -18.69 8.68 1.98
C VAL A 16 -18.94 9.01 3.44
N GLU A 17 -19.82 9.98 3.73
CA GLU A 17 -20.20 10.34 5.11
C GLU A 17 -20.84 9.16 5.86
N TYR A 18 -21.69 8.39 5.16
CA TYR A 18 -22.29 7.18 5.70
C TYR A 18 -21.24 6.11 6.03
N ILE A 19 -20.29 5.84 5.13
CA ILE A 19 -19.23 4.84 5.40
C ILE A 19 -18.29 5.32 6.48
N SER A 20 -17.96 6.62 6.54
CA SER A 20 -17.15 7.20 7.62
C SER A 20 -17.77 7.00 9.01
N SER A 21 -19.11 6.99 9.11
CA SER A 21 -19.83 6.67 10.35
C SER A 21 -20.04 5.18 10.58
N HIS A 22 -19.75 4.34 9.58
CA HIS A 22 -19.96 2.89 9.58
C HIS A 22 -18.69 2.16 9.10
N GLN A 23 -17.56 2.43 9.77
CA GLN A 23 -16.22 1.99 9.35
C GLN A 23 -16.09 0.47 9.19
N HIS A 24 -16.90 -0.31 9.91
CA HIS A 24 -16.96 -1.77 9.78
C HIS A 24 -17.17 -2.23 8.32
N ILE A 25 -17.82 -1.43 7.46
CA ILE A 25 -17.97 -1.72 6.02
C ILE A 25 -16.59 -1.82 5.34
N LEU A 26 -15.68 -0.90 5.64
CA LEU A 26 -14.32 -0.92 5.08
C LEU A 26 -13.56 -2.17 5.53
N PHE A 27 -13.71 -2.54 6.81
CA PHE A 27 -13.01 -3.69 7.38
C PHE A 27 -13.59 -5.02 6.89
N MET A 28 -14.90 -5.10 6.65
CA MET A 28 -15.51 -6.25 5.97
C MET A 28 -15.01 -6.41 4.53
N LEU A 29 -14.88 -5.30 3.79
CA LEU A 29 -14.30 -5.34 2.45
C LEU A 29 -12.83 -5.79 2.49
N LEU A 30 -12.04 -5.26 3.41
CA LEU A 30 -10.63 -5.64 3.57
C LEU A 30 -10.47 -7.12 3.92
N LYS A 31 -11.20 -7.63 4.93
CA LYS A 31 -11.19 -9.05 5.29
C LYS A 31 -11.71 -9.96 4.17
N GLY A 32 -12.41 -9.41 3.18
CA GLY A 32 -12.82 -10.11 1.97
C GLY A 32 -11.65 -10.74 1.20
N TYR A 33 -10.43 -10.22 1.32
CA TYR A 33 -9.22 -10.83 0.73
C TYR A 33 -8.94 -12.24 1.26
N GLU A 34 -9.43 -12.60 2.45
CA GLU A 34 -9.27 -13.94 3.02
C GLU A 34 -10.21 -14.98 2.40
N SER A 35 -11.22 -14.54 1.64
CA SER A 35 -12.20 -15.41 0.99
C SER A 35 -12.07 -15.34 -0.52
N ALA A 36 -11.48 -16.38 -1.12
CA ALA A 36 -11.16 -16.44 -2.54
C ALA A 36 -12.36 -16.16 -3.49
N GLN A 37 -13.59 -16.51 -3.07
CA GLN A 37 -14.80 -16.31 -3.87
C GLN A 37 -15.20 -14.83 -4.01
N VAL A 38 -14.85 -13.99 -3.04
CA VAL A 38 -15.27 -12.58 -2.99
C VAL A 38 -14.10 -11.59 -3.02
N ALA A 39 -12.86 -12.05 -2.84
CA ALA A 39 -11.67 -11.21 -2.72
C ALA A 39 -11.57 -10.13 -3.80
N LEU A 40 -11.69 -10.48 -5.09
CA LEU A 40 -11.58 -9.52 -6.19
C LEU A 40 -12.74 -8.49 -6.21
N HIS A 41 -13.96 -8.93 -5.86
CA HIS A 41 -15.10 -8.02 -5.75
C HIS A 41 -14.92 -7.04 -4.60
N CYS A 42 -14.44 -7.54 -3.46
CA CYS A 42 -14.09 -6.73 -2.30
C CYS A 42 -12.98 -5.73 -2.61
N GLY A 43 -11.92 -6.17 -3.29
CA GLY A 43 -10.83 -5.30 -3.73
C GLY A 43 -11.28 -4.16 -4.65
N ILE A 44 -12.17 -4.43 -5.61
CA ILE A 44 -12.75 -3.40 -6.48
C ILE A 44 -13.54 -2.37 -5.66
N MET A 45 -14.38 -2.81 -4.72
CA MET A 45 -15.18 -1.91 -3.88
C MET A 45 -14.30 -1.12 -2.91
N LEU A 46 -13.28 -1.76 -2.32
CA LEU A 46 -12.34 -1.12 -1.40
C LEU A 46 -11.51 -0.06 -2.13
N ARG A 47 -11.00 -0.35 -3.34
CA ARG A 47 -10.27 0.63 -4.16
C ARG A 47 -11.13 1.83 -4.54
N GLU A 48 -12.43 1.67 -4.73
CA GLU A 48 -13.33 2.81 -4.92
C GLU A 48 -13.52 3.61 -3.63
N CYS A 49 -13.57 2.96 -2.46
CA CYS A 49 -13.62 3.66 -1.16
C CYS A 49 -12.39 4.52 -0.93
N VAL A 50 -11.19 3.96 -1.10
CA VAL A 50 -9.92 4.66 -0.79
C VAL A 50 -9.61 5.80 -1.78
N ARG A 51 -10.40 5.98 -2.85
CA ARG A 51 -10.35 7.22 -3.66
C ARG A 51 -10.78 8.45 -2.87
N HIS A 52 -11.55 8.27 -1.79
CA HIS A 52 -11.97 9.33 -0.91
C HIS A 52 -11.05 9.37 0.31
N GLU A 53 -10.39 10.52 0.52
CA GLU A 53 -9.40 10.72 1.59
C GLU A 53 -9.87 10.28 2.99
N PRO A 54 -11.11 10.59 3.45
CA PRO A 54 -11.55 10.15 4.78
C PRO A 54 -11.59 8.63 4.95
N LEU A 55 -11.95 7.90 3.90
CA LEU A 55 -12.03 6.44 3.93
C LEU A 55 -10.65 5.81 3.84
N ALA A 56 -9.77 6.36 2.98
CA ALA A 56 -8.38 5.95 2.92
C ALA A 56 -7.68 6.15 4.27
N LYS A 57 -7.88 7.31 4.92
CA LYS A 57 -7.35 7.60 6.25
C LYS A 57 -7.86 6.59 7.29
N THR A 58 -9.14 6.23 7.23
CA THR A 58 -9.71 5.21 8.12
C THR A 58 -9.02 3.85 7.96
N VAL A 59 -8.73 3.43 6.72
CA VAL A 59 -8.03 2.16 6.47
C VAL A 59 -6.56 2.23 6.89
N LEU A 60 -5.84 3.28 6.48
CA LEU A 60 -4.40 3.46 6.79
C LEU A 60 -4.12 3.42 8.29
N TYR A 61 -4.91 4.14 9.09
CA TYR A 61 -4.72 4.24 10.54
C TYR A 61 -5.39 3.11 11.34
N SER A 62 -5.91 2.08 10.66
CA SER A 62 -6.46 0.89 11.33
C SER A 62 -5.41 -0.20 11.50
N GLU A 63 -5.57 -1.04 12.52
CA GLU A 63 -4.75 -2.25 12.69
C GLU A 63 -4.82 -3.20 11.48
N HIS A 64 -5.94 -3.16 10.76
CA HIS A 64 -6.18 -3.96 9.55
C HIS A 64 -5.31 -3.55 8.36
N PHE A 65 -4.65 -2.39 8.40
CA PHE A 65 -3.70 -2.03 7.35
C PHE A 65 -2.54 -3.04 7.27
N ALA A 66 -2.08 -3.54 8.43
CA ALA A 66 -0.98 -4.50 8.49
C ALA A 66 -1.31 -5.82 7.77
N ASP A 67 -2.60 -6.17 7.64
CA ASP A 67 -3.02 -7.38 6.94
C ASP A 67 -2.63 -7.36 5.45
N PHE A 68 -2.41 -6.18 4.84
CA PHE A 68 -1.91 -6.09 3.46
C PHE A 68 -0.55 -6.74 3.29
N PHE A 69 0.36 -6.68 4.26
CA PHE A 69 1.67 -7.36 4.17
C PHE A 69 1.51 -8.88 4.03
N LYS A 70 0.45 -9.45 4.60
CA LYS A 70 0.07 -10.85 4.41
C LYS A 70 -0.64 -11.06 3.07
N TYR A 71 -1.57 -10.19 2.68
CA TYR A 71 -2.36 -10.36 1.47
C TYR A 71 -1.53 -10.28 0.18
N VAL A 72 -0.51 -9.42 0.13
CA VAL A 72 0.38 -9.31 -1.03
C VAL A 72 1.33 -10.51 -1.20
N GLU A 73 1.46 -11.34 -0.16
CA GLU A 73 2.26 -12.57 -0.16
C GLU A 73 1.41 -13.84 -0.33
N MET A 74 0.11 -13.70 -0.64
CA MET A 74 -0.75 -14.86 -0.88
C MET A 74 -0.28 -15.67 -2.09
N SER A 75 -0.40 -17.00 -1.99
CA SER A 75 -0.03 -17.92 -3.07
C SER A 75 -0.93 -17.80 -4.31
N THR A 76 -2.16 -17.31 -4.15
CA THR A 76 -3.09 -17.01 -5.24
C THR A 76 -2.72 -15.71 -5.91
N PHE A 77 -2.02 -15.79 -7.04
CA PHE A 77 -1.46 -14.66 -7.78
C PHE A 77 -2.46 -13.51 -8.04
N ASP A 78 -3.66 -13.81 -8.53
CA ASP A 78 -4.66 -12.77 -8.85
C ASP A 78 -5.09 -11.98 -7.61
N ILE A 79 -5.25 -12.67 -6.48
CA ILE A 79 -5.65 -12.04 -5.20
C ILE A 79 -4.49 -11.22 -4.64
N ALA A 80 -3.27 -11.77 -4.63
CA ALA A 80 -2.08 -11.06 -4.15
C ALA A 80 -1.81 -9.79 -4.98
N SER A 81 -1.94 -9.89 -6.30
CA SER A 81 -1.77 -8.76 -7.23
C SER A 81 -2.85 -7.70 -7.03
N ASP A 82 -4.10 -8.11 -6.82
CA ASP A 82 -5.21 -7.20 -6.53
C ASP A 82 -5.05 -6.51 -5.16
N ALA A 83 -4.62 -7.25 -4.13
CA ALA A 83 -4.28 -6.71 -2.83
C ALA A 83 -3.13 -5.69 -2.92
N PHE A 84 -2.09 -6.00 -3.70
CA PHE A 84 -0.96 -5.09 -3.93
C PHE A 84 -1.42 -3.80 -4.62
N ALA A 85 -2.34 -3.88 -5.59
CA ALA A 85 -2.91 -2.70 -6.23
C ALA A 85 -3.63 -1.79 -5.22
N THR A 86 -4.38 -2.37 -4.28
CA THR A 86 -5.05 -1.62 -3.21
C THR A 86 -4.04 -1.04 -2.21
N PHE A 87 -3.05 -1.82 -1.80
CA PHE A 87 -1.96 -1.40 -0.91
C PHE A 87 -1.17 -0.22 -1.50
N LYS A 88 -0.81 -0.31 -2.78
CA LYS A 88 -0.18 0.78 -3.52
C LYS A 88 -1.07 2.02 -3.57
N ASP A 89 -2.36 1.89 -3.84
CA ASP A 89 -3.27 3.03 -3.93
C ASP A 89 -3.37 3.78 -2.59
N LEU A 90 -3.48 3.03 -1.49
CA LEU A 90 -3.46 3.56 -0.13
C LEU A 90 -2.17 4.33 0.17
N LEU A 91 -1.02 3.82 -0.25
CA LEU A 91 0.30 4.43 0.01
C LEU A 91 0.71 5.51 -1.00
N THR A 92 -0.08 5.79 -2.04
CA THR A 92 0.38 6.76 -3.07
C THR A 92 -0.65 7.80 -3.49
N ARG A 93 -1.94 7.61 -3.20
CA ARG A 93 -3.00 8.52 -3.67
C ARG A 93 -3.04 9.83 -2.90
N HIS A 94 -3.23 9.78 -1.59
CA HIS A 94 -3.47 10.96 -0.74
C HIS A 94 -2.16 11.42 -0.09
N LYS A 95 -1.33 12.11 -0.87
CA LYS A 95 0.09 12.39 -0.54
C LYS A 95 0.34 12.91 0.87
N LEU A 96 -0.43 13.88 1.34
CA LEU A 96 -0.26 14.47 2.66
C LEU A 96 -0.60 13.48 3.78
N VAL A 97 -1.72 12.75 3.64
CA VAL A 97 -2.15 11.74 4.62
C VAL A 97 -1.16 10.58 4.69
N VAL A 98 -0.64 10.15 3.54
CA VAL A 98 0.38 9.09 3.47
C VAL A 98 1.68 9.54 4.12
N ALA A 99 2.18 10.73 3.79
CA ALA A 99 3.42 11.25 4.36
C ALA A 99 3.32 11.33 5.90
N GLU A 100 2.22 11.88 6.41
CA GLU A 100 1.93 11.93 7.85
C GLU A 100 1.90 10.52 8.47
N PHE A 101 1.21 9.58 7.83
CA PHE A 101 1.10 8.20 8.31
C PHE A 101 2.46 7.49 8.35
N LEU A 102 3.24 7.59 7.27
CA LEU A 102 4.55 6.93 7.17
C LEU A 102 5.58 7.54 8.13
N GLU A 103 5.52 8.85 8.37
CA GLU A 103 6.39 9.51 9.35
C GLU A 103 6.08 9.05 10.77
N GLN A 104 4.80 9.01 11.16
CA GLN A 104 4.36 8.61 12.49
C GLN A 104 4.60 7.12 12.79
N ASN A 105 4.49 6.25 11.77
CA ASN A 105 4.55 4.80 11.92
C ASN A 105 5.80 4.19 11.27
N TYR A 106 6.84 5.00 11.03
CA TYR A 106 7.98 4.65 10.20
C TYR A 106 8.57 3.28 10.54
N ASP A 107 8.97 3.06 11.80
CA ASP A 107 9.73 1.84 12.15
C ASP A 107 8.85 0.60 11.97
N SER A 108 7.61 0.60 12.47
CA SER A 108 6.68 -0.53 12.29
C SER A 108 6.36 -0.82 10.82
N ILE A 109 6.23 0.20 9.98
CA ILE A 109 5.90 0.01 8.56
C ILE A 109 7.10 -0.47 7.76
N PHE A 110 8.27 0.14 7.94
CA PHE A 110 9.45 -0.21 7.16
C PHE A 110 10.08 -1.53 7.61
N ASP A 111 9.92 -1.94 8.87
CA ASP A 111 10.32 -3.27 9.35
C ASP A 111 9.49 -4.39 8.66
N GLU A 112 8.18 -4.19 8.45
CA GLU A 112 7.35 -5.11 7.66
C GLU A 112 7.63 -4.99 6.16
N TYR A 113 7.88 -3.79 5.65
CA TYR A 113 8.16 -3.55 4.24
C TYR A 113 9.47 -4.20 3.79
N GLU A 114 10.50 -4.23 4.64
CA GLU A 114 11.78 -4.89 4.36
C GLU A 114 11.57 -6.38 4.04
N LYS A 115 10.62 -7.05 4.71
CA LYS A 115 10.28 -8.45 4.43
C LYS A 115 9.79 -8.64 2.99
N LEU A 116 9.04 -7.69 2.44
CA LEU A 116 8.59 -7.73 1.04
C LEU A 116 9.76 -7.62 0.05
N LEU A 117 10.82 -6.88 0.41
CA LEU A 117 12.04 -6.77 -0.41
C LEU A 117 12.87 -8.08 -0.39
N HIS A 118 12.62 -8.94 0.60
CA HIS A 118 13.18 -10.28 0.72
C HIS A 118 12.23 -11.39 0.23
N SER A 119 11.08 -11.04 -0.34
CA SER A 119 10.10 -12.02 -0.81
C SER A 119 10.68 -12.99 -1.85
N GLU A 120 10.36 -14.27 -1.69
CA GLU A 120 10.62 -15.31 -2.71
C GLU A 120 9.69 -15.16 -3.92
N ASN A 121 8.56 -14.45 -3.76
CA ASN A 121 7.68 -14.12 -4.87
C ASN A 121 8.30 -12.99 -5.70
N TYR A 122 8.81 -13.33 -6.88
CA TYR A 122 9.42 -12.38 -7.80
C TYR A 122 8.55 -11.14 -8.07
N VAL A 123 7.24 -11.32 -8.23
CA VAL A 123 6.34 -10.20 -8.54
C VAL A 123 6.19 -9.29 -7.32
N THR A 124 5.98 -9.86 -6.13
CA THR A 124 5.88 -9.09 -4.89
C THR A 124 7.19 -8.35 -4.60
N LYS A 125 8.34 -9.03 -4.68
CA LYS A 125 9.66 -8.42 -4.53
C LYS A 125 9.87 -7.24 -5.49
N ARG A 126 9.60 -7.47 -6.79
CA ARG A 126 9.78 -6.43 -7.81
C ARG A 126 8.85 -5.23 -7.59
N GLN A 127 7.56 -5.47 -7.39
CA GLN A 127 6.59 -4.39 -7.24
C GLN A 127 6.80 -3.61 -5.94
N SER A 128 7.23 -4.27 -4.86
CA SER A 128 7.59 -3.62 -3.60
C SER A 128 8.83 -2.75 -3.76
N LEU A 129 9.87 -3.23 -4.45
CA LEU A 129 11.06 -2.41 -4.72
C LEU A 129 10.75 -1.18 -5.58
N LYS A 130 9.91 -1.35 -6.61
CA LYS A 130 9.43 -0.24 -7.42
C LYS A 130 8.64 0.78 -6.59
N LEU A 131 7.70 0.30 -5.77
CA LEU A 131 6.88 1.16 -4.92
C LEU A 131 7.74 1.88 -3.88
N LEU A 132 8.76 1.23 -3.31
CA LEU A 132 9.73 1.88 -2.43
C LEU A 132 10.39 3.08 -3.13
N GLY A 133 10.88 2.91 -4.36
CA GLY A 133 11.44 4.01 -5.14
C GLY A 133 10.44 5.14 -5.36
N GLU A 134 9.19 4.82 -5.73
CA GLU A 134 8.12 5.81 -5.88
C GLU A 134 7.84 6.58 -4.57
N LEU A 135 7.88 5.91 -3.41
CA LEU A 135 7.67 6.53 -2.10
C LEU A 135 8.82 7.44 -1.71
N LEU A 136 10.07 7.01 -1.88
CA LEU A 136 11.26 7.77 -1.48
C LEU A 136 11.50 8.99 -2.37
N LEU A 137 11.12 8.93 -3.64
CA LEU A 137 11.26 10.03 -4.60
C LEU A 137 10.11 11.06 -4.52
N ASP A 138 9.04 10.78 -3.78
CA ASP A 138 7.95 11.72 -3.58
C ASP A 138 8.36 12.87 -2.66
N ARG A 139 8.21 14.11 -3.12
CA ARG A 139 8.59 15.32 -2.36
C ARG A 139 7.92 15.43 -0.98
N HIS A 140 6.72 14.87 -0.80
CA HIS A 140 6.03 14.91 0.49
C HIS A 140 6.66 13.96 1.50
N ASN A 141 7.40 12.95 1.03
CA ASN A 141 8.07 11.94 1.83
C ASN A 141 9.54 12.28 2.12
N PHE A 142 9.97 13.54 1.95
CA PHE A 142 11.36 13.94 2.18
C PHE A 142 11.90 13.55 3.59
N PRO A 143 11.15 13.69 4.70
CA PRO A 143 11.59 13.21 6.01
C PRO A 143 11.81 11.69 6.05
N ILE A 144 10.87 10.94 5.46
CA ILE A 144 10.92 9.47 5.35
C ILE A 144 12.13 9.04 4.53
N MET A 145 12.36 9.68 3.37
CA MET A 145 13.51 9.43 2.51
C MET A 145 14.82 9.66 3.26
N THR A 146 14.94 10.80 3.93
CA THR A 146 16.15 11.16 4.70
C THR A 146 16.43 10.13 5.79
N LYS A 147 15.39 9.70 6.53
CA LYS A 147 15.53 8.63 7.54
C LYS A 147 15.93 7.30 6.88
N TYR A 148 15.37 6.95 5.73
CA TYR A 148 15.66 5.69 5.02
C TYR A 148 17.11 5.61 4.56
N ILE A 149 17.63 6.63 3.88
CA ILE A 149 19.00 6.62 3.35
C ILE A 149 20.08 6.75 4.45
N SER A 150 19.70 7.20 5.65
CA SER A 150 20.62 7.32 6.79
C SER A 150 20.97 5.98 7.45
N LYS A 151 20.18 4.91 7.21
CA LYS A 151 20.40 3.58 7.78
C LYS A 151 21.36 2.77 6.89
N PRO A 152 22.55 2.35 7.39
CA PRO A 152 23.52 1.59 6.59
C PRO A 152 22.98 0.25 6.05
N GLU A 153 22.09 -0.41 6.79
CA GLU A 153 21.49 -1.68 6.36
C GLU A 153 20.63 -1.51 5.10
N ASN A 154 19.93 -0.38 4.95
CA ASN A 154 19.13 -0.08 3.75
C ASN A 154 20.03 0.08 2.51
N LEU A 155 21.17 0.76 2.66
CA LEU A 155 22.15 0.90 1.58
C LEU A 155 22.73 -0.46 1.18
N LYS A 156 23.09 -1.28 2.18
CA LYS A 156 23.61 -2.64 1.99
C LYS A 156 22.60 -3.52 1.25
N LEU A 157 21.31 -3.43 1.60
CA LEU A 157 20.23 -4.12 0.91
C LEU A 157 20.15 -3.71 -0.56
N MET A 158 20.12 -2.40 -0.85
CA MET A 158 20.07 -1.91 -2.24
C MET A 158 21.29 -2.35 -3.05
N MET A 159 22.49 -2.29 -2.48
CA MET A 159 23.72 -2.77 -3.13
C MET A 159 23.69 -4.28 -3.43
N ASN A 160 23.10 -5.08 -2.55
CA ASN A 160 22.91 -6.51 -2.80
C ASN A 160 21.88 -6.75 -3.92
N LEU A 161 20.80 -5.96 -3.96
CA LEU A 161 19.77 -6.05 -5.01
C LEU A 161 20.28 -5.61 -6.38
N LEU A 162 21.26 -4.70 -6.46
CA LEU A 162 21.98 -4.39 -7.71
C LEU A 162 22.74 -5.59 -8.28
N ARG A 163 22.97 -6.64 -7.49
CA ARG A 163 23.62 -7.89 -7.89
C ARG A 163 22.64 -9.06 -8.00
N ASP A 164 21.34 -8.81 -7.92
CA ASP A 164 20.29 -9.83 -8.04
C ASP A 164 20.38 -10.53 -9.41
N LYS A 165 19.91 -11.77 -9.53
CA LYS A 165 19.93 -12.51 -10.80
C LYS A 165 19.00 -11.90 -11.85
N SER A 166 17.98 -11.17 -11.43
CA SER A 166 16.98 -10.56 -12.30
C SER A 166 17.37 -9.13 -12.71
N PRO A 167 17.55 -8.83 -14.00
CA PRO A 167 17.85 -7.47 -14.49
C PRO A 167 16.78 -6.45 -14.10
N ASN A 168 15.51 -6.87 -14.00
CA ASN A 168 14.43 -5.99 -13.59
C ASN A 168 14.55 -5.61 -12.11
N ILE A 169 14.98 -6.52 -11.23
CA ILE A 169 15.21 -6.19 -9.81
C ILE A 169 16.41 -5.23 -9.70
N GLN A 170 17.49 -5.48 -10.44
CA GLN A 170 18.64 -4.57 -10.48
C GLN A 170 18.23 -3.16 -10.93
N PHE A 171 17.38 -3.07 -11.95
CA PHE A 171 16.90 -1.78 -12.47
C PHE A 171 16.08 -1.00 -11.44
N GLU A 172 15.13 -1.66 -10.75
CA GLU A 172 14.36 -0.98 -9.70
C GLU A 172 15.25 -0.62 -8.49
N ALA A 173 16.23 -1.47 -8.13
CA ALA A 173 17.20 -1.19 -7.07
C ALA A 173 18.07 0.05 -7.39
N PHE A 174 18.45 0.21 -8.66
CA PHE A 174 19.21 1.37 -9.12
C PHE A 174 18.45 2.69 -8.95
N HIS A 175 17.12 2.70 -9.02
CA HIS A 175 16.35 3.91 -8.76
C HIS A 175 16.32 4.32 -7.27
N VAL A 176 16.64 3.39 -6.37
CA VAL A 176 16.70 3.64 -4.92
C VAL A 176 18.14 3.93 -4.46
N PHE A 177 19.13 3.34 -5.11
CA PHE A 177 20.56 3.54 -4.85
C PHE A 177 21.04 4.91 -5.32
#